data_AF-A0A7T7V327-F1
#
_entry.id   AF-A0A7T7V327-F1
#
_cell.length_a   1.000
_cell.length_b   1.000
_cell.length_c   1.000
_cell.angle_alpha   90.00
_cell.angle_beta   90.00
_cell.angle_gamma   90.00
#
_symmetry.space_group_name_H-M   'P 1'
#
loop_
_entity.id
_entity.type
_entity.pdbx_description
1 polymer ?
#
loop_
_entity_poly.entity_id
_entity_poly.type
_entity_poly.pdbx_seq_one_letter_code
_entity_poly.pdbx_strand_id
1 'polypeptide(L)'
;MKQIGMAETNNHFLGLFNKSPFYNIIKIISIILIIWVILRTFFPSFFFTKKYSVTRSNIKYIFYSNKDLDIKVLEKFTDSVQKNISTSSLFRAFSEKNPHTNLFICNSPVLYSFLVPFNRKGFATSSKLTNNIYISNLNLKTGLATTYPKSKKVTNTILITHEITHLMLYNSNIYLKGWIEEGYCEYIAYGSNIEVKKMLKKSTNDKYIKYMLGVSFLLKQNNNNLKKLENSNINNEIVLEEIRQHEL
;
A
#
# COMPACT_ATOMS: atom_id res chain seq x y z
N MET A 1 59.96 -6.76 -27.24
CA MET A 1 58.64 -6.70 -26.57
C MET A 1 57.56 -6.71 -27.64
N LYS A 2 56.78 -7.80 -27.75
CA LYS A 2 55.64 -7.91 -28.66
C LYS A 2 54.44 -8.32 -27.81
N GLN A 3 53.48 -7.42 -27.64
CA GLN A 3 52.18 -7.71 -27.02
C GLN A 3 51.47 -8.75 -27.90
N ILE A 4 51.22 -9.94 -27.36
CA ILE A 4 50.39 -10.96 -27.99
C ILE A 4 48.97 -10.80 -27.42
N GLY A 5 48.01 -10.66 -28.34
CA GLY A 5 46.66 -10.17 -28.07
C GLY A 5 45.81 -11.10 -27.20
N MET A 6 45.15 -10.49 -26.21
CA MET A 6 44.04 -11.08 -25.43
C MET A 6 42.65 -10.64 -25.95
N ALA A 7 42.54 -10.20 -27.21
CA ALA A 7 41.30 -9.60 -27.74
C ALA A 7 40.36 -10.56 -28.50
N GLU A 8 40.83 -11.75 -28.92
CA GLU A 8 40.06 -12.60 -29.85
C GLU A 8 39.14 -13.63 -29.19
N THR A 9 39.29 -13.93 -27.90
CA THR A 9 38.52 -15.00 -27.22
C THR A 9 37.11 -14.59 -26.79
N ASN A 10 36.84 -13.29 -26.59
CA ASN A 10 35.51 -12.82 -26.16
C ASN A 10 34.45 -12.80 -27.26
N ASN A 11 34.84 -12.57 -28.53
CA ASN A 11 33.89 -12.48 -29.64
C ASN A 11 33.34 -13.85 -30.08
N HIS A 12 34.12 -14.93 -29.88
CA HIS A 12 33.70 -16.28 -30.27
C HIS A 12 32.64 -16.86 -29.31
N PHE A 13 32.70 -16.50 -28.02
CA PHE A 13 31.69 -16.90 -27.04
C PHE A 13 30.36 -16.17 -27.24
N LEU A 14 30.39 -14.87 -27.53
CA LEU A 14 29.20 -14.06 -27.86
C LEU A 14 28.46 -14.57 -29.11
N GLY A 15 29.20 -15.03 -30.13
CA GLY A 15 28.63 -15.57 -31.38
C GLY A 15 27.91 -16.92 -31.22
N LEU A 16 28.32 -17.74 -30.25
CA LEU A 16 27.70 -19.05 -29.97
C LEU A 16 26.39 -18.93 -29.18
N PHE A 17 26.30 -17.96 -28.26
CA PHE A 17 25.05 -17.70 -27.53
C PHE A 17 23.96 -17.11 -28.44
N ASN A 18 24.31 -16.23 -29.38
CA ASN A 18 23.33 -15.53 -30.21
C ASN A 18 22.63 -16.42 -31.27
N LYS A 19 23.15 -17.62 -31.53
CA LYS A 19 22.58 -18.60 -32.50
C LYS A 19 21.86 -19.77 -31.83
N SER A 20 21.90 -19.88 -30.51
CA SER A 20 21.26 -20.97 -29.79
C SER A 20 19.74 -20.74 -29.68
N PRO A 21 18.89 -21.75 -29.95
CA PRO A 21 17.44 -21.63 -29.73
C PRO A 21 17.11 -21.25 -28.28
N PHE A 22 17.97 -21.60 -27.32
CA PHE A 22 17.82 -21.20 -25.92
C PHE A 22 17.93 -19.68 -25.70
N TYR A 23 18.80 -18.99 -26.44
CA TYR A 23 18.93 -17.54 -26.34
C TYR A 23 17.66 -16.82 -26.83
N ASN A 24 17.08 -17.29 -27.94
CA ASN A 24 15.81 -16.77 -28.44
C ASN A 24 14.67 -17.00 -27.43
N ILE A 25 14.63 -18.16 -26.78
CA ILE A 25 13.65 -18.45 -25.71
C ILE A 25 13.82 -17.51 -24.52
N ILE A 26 15.04 -17.34 -24.01
CA ILE A 26 15.32 -16.44 -22.87
C ILE A 26 14.94 -15.00 -23.22
N LYS A 27 15.24 -14.55 -24.45
CA LYS A 27 14.87 -13.22 -24.95
C LYS A 27 13.36 -13.04 -24.98
N ILE A 28 12.61 -14.02 -25.50
CA ILE A 28 11.14 -13.99 -25.54
C ILE A 28 10.57 -13.92 -24.12
N ILE A 29 11.05 -14.77 -23.19
CA ILE A 29 10.61 -14.76 -21.78
C ILE A 29 10.87 -13.39 -21.15
N SER A 30 12.05 -12.81 -21.39
CA SER A 30 12.41 -11.49 -20.87
C SER A 30 11.48 -10.40 -21.39
N ILE A 31 11.16 -10.42 -22.69
CA ILE A 31 10.21 -9.49 -23.30
C ILE A 31 8.82 -9.66 -22.68
N ILE A 32 8.34 -10.90 -22.52
CA ILE A 32 7.05 -11.19 -21.88
C ILE A 32 7.01 -10.65 -20.45
N LEU A 33 8.08 -10.85 -19.67
CA LEU A 33 8.18 -10.33 -18.31
C LEU A 33 8.15 -8.80 -18.26
N ILE A 34 8.88 -8.13 -19.17
CA ILE A 34 8.88 -6.66 -19.27
C ILE A 34 7.48 -6.16 -19.62
N ILE A 35 6.84 -6.75 -20.64
CA ILE A 35 5.47 -6.41 -21.04
C ILE A 35 4.52 -6.61 -19.86
N TRP A 36 4.63 -7.74 -19.16
CA TRP A 36 3.79 -8.03 -18.00
C TRP A 36 3.98 -7.01 -16.87
N VAL A 37 5.23 -6.60 -16.58
CA VAL A 37 5.52 -5.56 -15.58
C VAL A 37 4.93 -4.21 -15.98
N ILE A 38 5.08 -3.81 -17.24
CA ILE A 38 4.51 -2.55 -17.75
C ILE A 38 2.98 -2.59 -17.68
N LEU A 39 2.37 -3.67 -18.19
CA LEU A 39 0.93 -3.85 -18.24
C LEU A 39 0.29 -3.81 -16.85
N ARG A 40 0.86 -4.55 -15.89
CA ARG A 40 0.33 -4.57 -14.52
C ARG A 40 0.56 -3.26 -13.76
N THR A 41 1.59 -2.48 -14.11
CA THR A 41 1.95 -1.25 -13.39
C THR A 41 1.18 -0.06 -13.92
N PHE A 42 1.17 0.15 -15.24
CA PHE A 42 0.66 1.36 -15.87
C PHE A 42 -0.72 1.18 -16.50
N PHE A 43 -1.11 -0.06 -16.83
CA PHE A 43 -2.39 -0.36 -17.49
C PHE A 43 -3.23 -1.41 -16.74
N PRO A 44 -3.29 -1.41 -15.40
CA PRO A 44 -4.09 -2.40 -14.66
C PRO A 44 -5.60 -2.32 -14.97
N SER A 45 -6.10 -1.17 -15.43
CA SER A 45 -7.51 -0.98 -15.78
C SER A 45 -8.00 -1.91 -16.90
N PHE A 46 -7.11 -2.41 -17.76
CA PHE A 46 -7.48 -3.36 -18.83
C PHE A 46 -8.05 -4.69 -18.31
N PHE A 47 -7.79 -5.02 -17.04
CA PHE A 47 -8.31 -6.24 -16.40
C PHE A 47 -9.65 -6.03 -15.69
N PHE A 48 -10.27 -4.86 -15.84
CA PHE A 48 -11.51 -4.49 -15.17
C PHE A 48 -12.55 -3.99 -16.17
N THR A 49 -13.76 -4.50 -16.06
CA THR A 49 -14.86 -4.15 -16.99
C THR A 49 -15.65 -2.91 -16.57
N LYS A 50 -15.59 -2.52 -15.29
CA LYS A 50 -16.37 -1.41 -14.74
C LYS A 50 -15.50 -0.39 -14.03
N LYS A 51 -15.91 0.87 -14.12
CA LYS A 51 -15.25 2.03 -13.51
C LYS A 51 -16.30 2.93 -12.84
N TYR A 52 -16.05 3.30 -11.60
CA TYR A 52 -16.87 4.24 -10.84
C TYR A 52 -15.97 5.34 -10.29
N SER A 53 -16.49 6.56 -10.14
CA SER A 53 -15.72 7.65 -9.55
C SER A 53 -16.54 8.43 -8.54
N VAL A 54 -15.92 8.70 -7.40
CA VAL A 54 -16.46 9.57 -6.34
C VAL A 54 -15.40 10.62 -6.05
N THR A 55 -15.78 11.90 -6.01
CA THR A 55 -14.87 12.99 -5.62
C THR A 55 -15.32 13.54 -4.27
N ARG A 56 -14.38 13.69 -3.34
CA ARG A 56 -14.58 14.33 -2.04
C ARG A 56 -13.37 15.19 -1.71
N SER A 57 -13.60 16.40 -1.23
CA SER A 57 -12.54 17.33 -0.81
C SER A 57 -11.35 17.38 -1.78
N ASN A 58 -11.63 17.56 -3.07
CA ASN A 58 -10.64 17.59 -4.16
C ASN A 58 -9.86 16.29 -4.43
N ILE A 59 -10.17 15.20 -3.76
CA ILE A 59 -9.59 13.87 -4.01
C ILE A 59 -10.54 13.06 -4.88
N LYS A 60 -10.04 12.54 -6.00
CA LYS A 60 -10.80 11.68 -6.91
C LYS A 60 -10.53 10.20 -6.62
N TYR A 61 -11.53 9.50 -6.10
CA TYR A 61 -11.50 8.06 -5.87
C TYR A 61 -12.05 7.34 -7.09
N ILE A 62 -11.23 6.55 -7.77
CA ILE A 62 -11.62 5.84 -8.99
C ILE A 62 -11.61 4.33 -8.71
N PHE A 63 -12.78 3.72 -8.69
CA PHE A 63 -12.94 2.31 -8.39
C PHE A 63 -13.05 1.50 -9.67
N TYR A 64 -12.22 0.47 -9.79
CA TYR A 64 -12.26 -0.51 -10.87
C TYR A 64 -12.73 -1.86 -10.31
N SER A 65 -13.72 -2.47 -10.96
CA SER A 65 -14.25 -3.78 -10.55
C SER A 65 -14.76 -4.58 -11.74
N ASN A 66 -14.79 -5.91 -11.58
CA ASN A 66 -15.48 -6.83 -12.50
C ASN A 66 -16.91 -7.17 -12.04
N LYS A 67 -17.37 -6.56 -10.94
CA LYS A 67 -18.73 -6.72 -10.40
C LYS A 67 -19.42 -5.36 -10.29
N ASP A 68 -20.75 -5.37 -10.30
CA ASP A 68 -21.51 -4.16 -10.00
C ASP A 68 -21.29 -3.71 -8.57
N LEU A 69 -21.03 -2.42 -8.41
CA LEU A 69 -20.96 -1.76 -7.11
C LEU A 69 -22.22 -0.90 -6.94
N ASP A 70 -22.85 -1.02 -5.78
CA ASP A 70 -23.92 -0.11 -5.38
C ASP A 70 -23.31 1.27 -5.13
N ILE A 71 -23.70 2.25 -5.96
CA ILE A 71 -23.16 3.61 -5.93
C ILE A 71 -23.44 4.29 -4.59
N LYS A 72 -24.64 4.11 -4.01
CA LYS A 72 -24.98 4.75 -2.72
C LYS A 72 -24.14 4.19 -1.59
N VAL A 73 -23.88 2.88 -1.60
CA VAL A 73 -22.99 2.24 -0.63
C VAL A 73 -21.55 2.69 -0.84
N LEU A 74 -21.11 2.81 -2.10
CA LEU A 74 -19.78 3.28 -2.46
C LEU A 74 -19.53 4.71 -1.97
N GLU A 75 -20.48 5.62 -2.18
CA GLU A 75 -20.40 7.01 -1.71
C GLU A 75 -20.29 7.09 -0.19
N LYS A 76 -21.17 6.42 0.56
CA LYS A 76 -21.11 6.37 2.03
C LYS A 76 -19.79 5.78 2.54
N PHE A 77 -19.30 4.76 1.84
CA PHE A 77 -17.99 4.17 2.12
C PHE A 77 -16.87 5.19 1.89
N THR A 78 -16.89 5.92 0.77
CA THR A 78 -15.93 6.99 0.48
C THR A 78 -16.00 8.12 1.51
N ASP A 79 -17.19 8.51 1.95
CA ASP A 79 -17.36 9.53 3.01
C ASP A 79 -16.71 9.09 4.33
N SER A 80 -16.82 7.79 4.66
CA SER A 80 -16.19 7.23 5.86
C SER A 80 -14.67 7.23 5.77
N VAL A 81 -14.11 6.87 4.61
CA VAL A 81 -12.66 6.95 4.34
C VAL A 81 -12.20 8.41 4.40
N GLN A 82 -12.94 9.31 3.75
CA GLN A 82 -12.68 10.75 3.71
C GLN A 82 -12.63 11.35 5.11
N LYS A 83 -13.58 10.96 5.98
CA LYS A 83 -13.60 11.37 7.39
C LYS A 83 -12.31 10.96 8.10
N ASN A 84 -11.87 9.71 7.95
CA ASN A 84 -10.67 9.25 8.65
C ASN A 84 -9.40 9.94 8.13
N ILE A 85 -9.18 10.00 6.80
CA ILE A 85 -7.97 10.64 6.25
C ILE A 85 -7.92 12.15 6.57
N SER A 86 -9.08 12.80 6.76
CA SER A 86 -9.14 14.22 7.09
C SER A 86 -8.56 14.57 8.47
N THR A 87 -8.37 13.57 9.33
CA THR A 87 -7.72 13.74 10.63
C THR A 87 -6.20 13.85 10.53
N SER A 88 -5.61 13.45 9.39
CA SER A 88 -4.17 13.56 9.16
C SER A 88 -3.76 15.02 8.96
N SER A 89 -2.65 15.43 9.58
CA SER A 89 -1.99 16.71 9.31
C SER A 89 -1.54 16.86 7.85
N LEU A 90 -1.43 15.76 7.10
CA LEU A 90 -1.07 15.76 5.68
C LEU A 90 -2.26 15.99 4.75
N PHE A 91 -3.48 15.92 5.28
CA PHE A 91 -4.68 15.92 4.47
C PHE A 91 -4.79 17.15 3.56
N ARG A 92 -4.58 18.34 4.13
CA ARG A 92 -4.67 19.60 3.38
C ARG A 92 -3.68 19.62 2.22
N ALA A 93 -2.39 19.46 2.50
CA ALA A 93 -1.33 19.43 1.49
C ALA A 93 -1.52 18.35 0.43
N PHE A 94 -2.10 17.21 0.79
CA PHE A 94 -2.45 16.16 -0.17
C PHE A 94 -3.63 16.58 -1.06
N SER A 95 -4.74 17.02 -0.46
CA SER A 95 -5.98 17.39 -1.17
C SER A 95 -5.83 18.57 -2.12
N GLU A 96 -5.03 19.58 -1.76
CA GLU A 96 -4.79 20.78 -2.58
C GLU A 96 -4.10 20.46 -3.92
N LYS A 97 -3.43 19.30 -4.01
CA LYS A 97 -2.82 18.81 -5.26
C LYS A 97 -3.83 18.14 -6.21
N ASN A 98 -5.13 18.12 -5.86
CA ASN A 98 -6.19 17.44 -6.59
C ASN A 98 -5.85 15.99 -6.97
N PRO A 99 -5.42 15.16 -6.02
CA PRO A 99 -4.89 13.83 -6.33
C PRO A 99 -6.01 12.91 -6.80
N HIS A 100 -5.62 11.90 -7.56
CA HIS A 100 -6.47 10.76 -7.86
C HIS A 100 -5.90 9.50 -7.22
N THR A 101 -6.79 8.64 -6.74
CA THR A 101 -6.45 7.32 -6.22
C THR A 101 -7.25 6.28 -6.97
N ASN A 102 -6.57 5.35 -7.63
CA ASN A 102 -7.21 4.25 -8.35
C ASN A 102 -7.31 3.03 -7.42
N LEU A 103 -8.53 2.55 -7.17
CA LEU A 103 -8.81 1.40 -6.30
C LEU A 103 -9.25 0.21 -7.17
N PHE A 104 -8.37 -0.77 -7.32
CA PHE A 104 -8.60 -1.98 -8.12
C PHE A 104 -9.13 -3.10 -7.22
N ILE A 105 -10.45 -3.31 -7.23
CA ILE A 105 -11.12 -4.33 -6.43
C ILE A 105 -11.09 -5.65 -7.19
N CYS A 106 -10.07 -6.47 -6.93
CA CYS A 106 -9.82 -7.69 -7.70
C CYS A 106 -10.92 -8.74 -7.49
N ASN A 107 -11.32 -9.00 -6.24
CA ASN A 107 -12.31 -10.02 -5.87
C ASN A 107 -12.05 -11.40 -6.53
N SER A 108 -10.78 -11.69 -6.86
CA SER A 108 -10.30 -12.94 -7.45
C SER A 108 -8.84 -13.17 -7.02
N PRO A 109 -8.49 -14.36 -6.48
CA PRO A 109 -7.12 -14.66 -6.07
C PRO A 109 -6.13 -14.66 -7.23
N VAL A 110 -6.59 -15.09 -8.42
CA VAL A 110 -5.77 -15.15 -9.63
C VAL A 110 -5.44 -13.74 -10.12
N LEU A 111 -6.46 -12.88 -10.25
CA LEU A 111 -6.27 -11.50 -10.69
C LEU A 111 -5.42 -10.70 -9.69
N TYR A 112 -5.67 -10.87 -8.39
CA TYR A 112 -4.88 -10.19 -7.36
C TYR A 112 -3.41 -10.65 -7.39
N SER A 113 -3.15 -11.96 -7.54
CA SER A 113 -1.78 -12.48 -7.62
C SER A 113 -1.06 -12.04 -8.90
N PHE A 114 -1.78 -11.87 -10.00
CA PHE A 114 -1.24 -11.37 -11.26
C PHE A 114 -0.82 -9.89 -11.14
N LEU A 115 -1.65 -9.04 -10.52
CA LEU A 115 -1.34 -7.62 -10.35
C LEU A 115 -0.32 -7.38 -9.21
N VAL A 116 -0.36 -8.20 -8.15
CA VAL A 116 0.44 -8.06 -6.93
C VAL A 116 1.21 -9.35 -6.60
N PRO A 117 2.22 -9.71 -7.41
CA PRO A 117 2.92 -10.99 -7.33
C PRO A 117 3.75 -11.18 -6.06
N PHE A 118 4.14 -10.09 -5.38
CA PHE A 118 4.96 -10.14 -4.17
C PHE A 118 4.14 -10.09 -2.86
N ASN A 119 2.85 -9.76 -2.92
CA ASN A 119 1.97 -9.69 -1.74
C ASN A 119 0.63 -10.41 -1.97
N ARG A 120 0.69 -11.61 -2.54
CA ARG A 120 -0.48 -12.40 -2.99
C ARG A 120 -1.47 -12.77 -1.88
N LYS A 121 -1.01 -12.76 -0.62
CA LYS A 121 -1.80 -13.11 0.57
C LYS A 121 -2.25 -11.89 1.39
N GLY A 122 -1.88 -10.68 0.98
CA GLY A 122 -2.24 -9.43 1.65
C GLY A 122 -3.70 -9.02 1.44
N PHE A 123 -4.15 -8.05 2.22
CA PHE A 123 -5.45 -7.41 2.02
C PHE A 123 -5.42 -6.46 0.83
N ALA A 124 -4.39 -5.62 0.77
CA ALA A 124 -4.18 -4.69 -0.31
C ALA A 124 -2.68 -4.40 -0.49
N THR A 125 -2.36 -3.64 -1.54
CA THR A 125 -1.03 -3.06 -1.76
C THR A 125 -1.19 -1.76 -2.52
N SER A 126 -0.62 -0.69 -1.97
CA SER A 126 -0.51 0.61 -2.61
C SER A 126 0.76 0.72 -3.46
N SER A 127 0.64 1.35 -4.62
CA SER A 127 1.73 1.74 -5.51
C SER A 127 1.88 3.25 -5.45
N LYS A 128 2.90 3.70 -4.72
CA LYS A 128 3.27 5.12 -4.57
C LYS A 128 3.51 5.82 -5.92
N LEU A 129 4.06 5.10 -6.89
CA LEU A 129 4.37 5.62 -8.24
C LEU A 129 3.12 5.97 -9.06
N THR A 130 2.05 5.20 -8.90
CA THR A 130 0.86 5.28 -9.79
C THR A 130 -0.41 5.69 -9.06
N ASN A 131 -0.33 5.92 -7.74
CA ASN A 131 -1.48 6.10 -6.85
C ASN A 131 -2.54 4.98 -7.00
N ASN A 132 -2.08 3.78 -7.33
CA ASN A 132 -2.92 2.60 -7.46
C ASN A 132 -2.96 1.84 -6.14
N ILE A 133 -4.13 1.40 -5.71
CA ILE A 133 -4.35 0.52 -4.57
C ILE A 133 -5.02 -0.74 -5.11
N TYR A 134 -4.32 -1.86 -5.02
CA TYR A 134 -4.84 -3.17 -5.41
C TYR A 134 -5.42 -3.85 -4.19
N ILE A 135 -6.66 -4.32 -4.27
CA ILE A 135 -7.40 -4.86 -3.13
C ILE A 135 -7.79 -6.31 -3.45
N SER A 136 -7.40 -7.25 -2.59
CA SER A 136 -7.61 -8.67 -2.84
C SER A 136 -9.09 -9.04 -2.91
N ASN A 137 -9.83 -8.77 -1.84
CA ASN A 137 -11.28 -8.91 -1.80
C ASN A 137 -11.92 -7.83 -0.93
N LEU A 138 -12.88 -7.10 -1.50
CA LEU A 138 -13.63 -6.04 -0.83
C LEU A 138 -15.12 -6.27 -1.03
N ASN A 139 -15.84 -6.44 0.08
CA ASN A 139 -17.29 -6.59 0.08
C ASN A 139 -17.94 -5.34 0.67
N LEU A 140 -18.51 -4.51 -0.19
CA LEU A 140 -19.21 -3.28 0.22
C LEU A 140 -20.48 -3.57 1.02
N LYS A 141 -21.19 -4.67 0.76
CA LYS A 141 -22.42 -5.02 1.47
C LYS A 141 -22.16 -5.37 2.93
N THR A 142 -21.08 -6.11 3.20
CA THR A 142 -20.72 -6.48 4.58
C THR A 142 -19.80 -5.45 5.24
N GLY A 143 -19.26 -4.49 4.50
CA GLY A 143 -18.26 -3.54 4.99
C GLY A 143 -16.90 -4.15 5.32
N LEU A 144 -16.61 -5.36 4.81
CA LEU A 144 -15.41 -6.14 5.17
C LEU A 144 -14.58 -6.51 3.95
N ALA A 145 -13.27 -6.42 4.11
CA ALA A 145 -12.25 -6.92 3.21
C ALA A 145 -11.63 -8.21 3.77
N THR A 146 -11.17 -9.09 2.88
CA THR A 146 -10.60 -10.40 3.28
C THR A 146 -9.37 -10.74 2.44
N THR A 147 -8.41 -11.47 3.01
CA THR A 147 -7.23 -11.98 2.29
C THR A 147 -7.56 -13.15 1.36
N TYR A 148 -6.56 -13.61 0.58
CA TYR A 148 -6.55 -14.93 -0.03
C TYR A 148 -5.43 -15.82 0.55
N PRO A 149 -5.75 -17.03 1.06
CA PRO A 149 -7.10 -17.54 1.36
C PRO A 149 -7.84 -16.63 2.36
N LYS A 150 -9.17 -16.74 2.45
CA LYS A 150 -10.05 -15.87 3.26
C LYS A 150 -9.96 -16.15 4.77
N SER A 151 -8.76 -16.11 5.32
CA SER A 151 -8.47 -16.40 6.74
C SER A 151 -8.54 -15.16 7.62
N LYS A 152 -8.26 -13.96 7.09
CA LYS A 152 -8.27 -12.71 7.84
C LYS A 152 -9.35 -11.76 7.30
N LYS A 153 -9.89 -10.92 8.18
CA LYS A 153 -10.90 -9.90 7.86
C LYS A 153 -10.53 -8.56 8.48
N VAL A 154 -10.85 -7.48 7.79
CA VAL A 154 -10.70 -6.10 8.27
C VAL A 154 -11.83 -5.25 7.71
N THR A 155 -12.21 -4.18 8.40
CA THR A 155 -13.21 -3.23 7.89
C THR A 155 -12.67 -2.53 6.64
N ASN A 156 -13.52 -2.36 5.61
CA ASN A 156 -13.13 -1.69 4.36
C ASN A 156 -12.55 -0.29 4.63
N THR A 157 -13.18 0.46 5.53
CA THR A 157 -12.76 1.83 5.85
C THR A 157 -11.37 1.87 6.44
N ILE A 158 -11.05 0.98 7.38
CA ILE A 158 -9.73 0.88 7.99
C ILE A 158 -8.70 0.56 6.91
N LEU A 159 -8.94 -0.48 6.10
CA LEU A 159 -8.00 -0.90 5.05
C LEU A 159 -7.72 0.21 4.04
N ILE A 160 -8.76 0.84 3.49
CA ILE A 160 -8.56 1.83 2.44
C ILE A 160 -7.99 3.14 2.99
N THR A 161 -8.35 3.53 4.22
CA THR A 161 -7.72 4.66 4.90
C THR A 161 -6.23 4.41 5.12
N HIS A 162 -5.85 3.22 5.59
CA HIS A 162 -4.46 2.82 5.76
C HIS A 162 -3.68 2.97 4.44
N GLU A 163 -4.17 2.38 3.35
CA GLU A 163 -3.48 2.40 2.06
C GLU A 163 -3.40 3.80 1.44
N ILE A 164 -4.42 4.64 1.60
CA ILE A 164 -4.36 6.05 1.17
C ILE A 164 -3.33 6.82 1.99
N THR A 165 -3.17 6.50 3.27
CA THR A 165 -2.19 7.19 4.13
C THR A 165 -0.75 6.97 3.63
N HIS A 166 -0.42 5.78 3.11
CA HIS A 166 0.87 5.58 2.42
C HIS A 166 1.04 6.51 1.20
N LEU A 167 -0.02 6.72 0.42
CA LEU A 167 0.01 7.66 -0.71
C LEU A 167 0.16 9.11 -0.22
N MET A 168 -0.52 9.49 0.87
CA MET A 168 -0.40 10.83 1.47
C MET A 168 1.02 11.11 1.96
N LEU A 169 1.65 10.16 2.65
CA LEU A 169 3.05 10.24 3.09
C LEU A 169 3.99 10.49 1.90
N TYR A 170 3.88 9.64 0.88
CA TYR A 170 4.71 9.73 -0.32
C TYR A 170 4.53 11.07 -1.04
N ASN A 171 3.28 11.49 -1.29
CA ASN A 171 2.99 12.74 -1.99
C ASN A 171 3.33 13.99 -1.15
N SER A 172 3.52 13.84 0.16
CA SER A 172 3.94 14.92 1.06
C SER A 172 5.46 14.96 1.27
N ASN A 173 6.23 14.09 0.61
CA ASN A 173 7.68 13.94 0.80
C ASN A 173 8.06 13.66 2.27
N ILE A 174 7.24 12.87 2.97
CA ILE A 174 7.53 12.40 4.33
C ILE A 174 7.91 10.92 4.27
N TYR A 175 9.11 10.61 4.72
CA TYR A 175 9.74 9.30 4.65
C TYR A 175 9.88 8.69 6.04
N LEU A 176 8.76 8.15 6.55
CA LEU A 176 8.79 7.27 7.72
C LEU A 176 9.31 5.89 7.31
N LYS A 177 9.89 5.15 8.26
CA LYS A 177 10.46 3.82 7.98
C LYS A 177 9.90 2.76 8.91
N GLY A 178 9.71 1.57 8.34
CA GLY A 178 9.36 0.36 9.07
C GLY A 178 8.09 0.52 9.90
N TRP A 179 8.20 0.25 11.19
CA TRP A 179 7.05 0.24 12.08
C TRP A 179 6.39 1.61 12.26
N ILE A 180 7.12 2.72 12.09
CA ILE A 180 6.57 4.07 12.23
C ILE A 180 5.64 4.41 11.05
N GLU A 181 6.02 4.01 9.84
CA GLU A 181 5.19 4.21 8.64
C GLU A 181 3.86 3.45 8.79
N GLU A 182 3.94 2.16 9.08
CA GLU A 182 2.78 1.28 9.30
C GLU A 182 1.93 1.77 10.47
N GLY A 183 2.55 2.15 11.59
CA GLY A 183 1.87 2.67 12.77
C GLY A 183 1.13 3.99 12.51
N TYR A 184 1.68 4.87 11.68
CA TYR A 184 0.99 6.09 11.28
C TYR A 184 -0.21 5.80 10.38
N CYS A 185 -0.07 4.86 9.43
CA CYS A 185 -1.18 4.45 8.58
C CYS A 185 -2.33 3.84 9.41
N GLU A 186 -2.01 3.01 10.40
CA GLU A 186 -2.99 2.48 11.36
C GLU A 186 -3.60 3.56 12.24
N TYR A 187 -2.80 4.52 12.73
CA TYR A 187 -3.26 5.64 13.55
C TYR A 187 -4.34 6.46 12.82
N ILE A 188 -4.11 6.79 11.55
CA ILE A 188 -5.11 7.48 10.72
C ILE A 188 -6.30 6.57 10.41
N ALA A 189 -6.07 5.28 10.16
CA ALA A 189 -7.12 4.31 9.85
C ALA A 189 -8.13 4.10 10.99
N TYR A 190 -7.65 4.01 12.23
CA TYR A 190 -8.48 3.90 13.44
C TYR A 190 -9.06 5.24 13.90
N GLY A 191 -8.46 6.36 13.49
CA GLY A 191 -8.88 7.71 13.83
C GLY A 191 -8.40 8.18 15.20
N SER A 192 -8.74 9.43 15.55
CA SER A 192 -8.18 10.13 16.71
C SER A 192 -8.65 9.64 18.09
N ASN A 193 -9.72 8.85 18.17
CA ASN A 193 -10.28 8.35 19.45
C ASN A 193 -9.84 6.91 19.72
N ILE A 194 -8.56 6.75 20.03
CA ILE A 194 -7.99 5.45 20.39
C ILE A 194 -8.24 5.19 21.89
N GLU A 195 -9.03 4.16 22.20
CA GLU A 195 -9.20 3.63 23.55
C GLU A 195 -7.90 2.88 23.97
N VAL A 196 -6.91 3.63 24.47
CA VAL A 196 -5.54 3.14 24.75
C VAL A 196 -5.54 1.85 25.57
N LYS A 197 -6.26 1.80 26.70
CA LYS A 197 -6.34 0.60 27.56
C LYS A 197 -6.85 -0.64 26.84
N LYS A 198 -7.85 -0.51 25.97
CA LYS A 198 -8.39 -1.62 25.18
C LYS A 198 -7.43 -2.05 24.08
N MET A 199 -6.77 -1.09 23.44
CA MET A 199 -5.82 -1.35 22.37
C MET A 199 -4.52 -1.96 22.92
N LEU A 200 -4.07 -1.60 24.11
CA LEU A 200 -2.95 -2.24 24.81
C LEU A 200 -3.20 -3.73 25.03
N LYS A 201 -4.41 -4.13 25.40
CA LYS A 201 -4.76 -5.56 25.52
C LYS A 201 -4.63 -6.28 24.17
N LYS A 202 -5.10 -5.65 23.08
CA LYS A 202 -5.02 -6.21 21.72
C LYS A 202 -3.60 -6.27 21.15
N SER A 203 -2.76 -5.31 21.54
CA SER A 203 -1.40 -5.18 21.02
C SER A 203 -0.52 -6.40 21.36
N THR A 204 -0.88 -7.17 22.39
CA THR A 204 -0.21 -8.44 22.72
C THR A 204 -0.16 -9.42 21.54
N ASN A 205 -1.23 -9.47 20.74
CA ASN A 205 -1.41 -10.41 19.65
C ASN A 205 -1.40 -9.75 18.26
N ASP A 206 -1.40 -8.42 18.19
CA ASP A 206 -1.45 -7.67 16.93
C ASP A 206 -0.34 -6.62 16.84
N LYS A 207 0.64 -6.90 15.97
CA LYS A 207 1.79 -6.02 15.73
C LYS A 207 1.39 -4.64 15.19
N TYR A 208 0.30 -4.53 14.43
CA TYR A 208 -0.12 -3.26 13.83
C TYR A 208 -0.75 -2.36 14.89
N ILE A 209 -1.50 -2.94 15.82
CA ILE A 209 -1.99 -2.22 17.01
C ILE A 209 -0.82 -1.76 17.90
N LYS A 210 0.25 -2.56 18.03
CA LYS A 210 1.47 -2.10 18.71
C LYS A 210 2.05 -0.85 18.06
N TYR A 211 2.22 -0.88 16.74
CA TYR A 211 2.79 0.24 15.99
C TYR A 211 1.93 1.50 16.08
N MET A 212 0.61 1.34 15.95
CA MET A 212 -0.37 2.42 16.10
C MET A 212 -0.23 3.11 17.47
N LEU A 213 -0.14 2.33 18.56
CA LEU A 213 0.01 2.88 19.91
C LEU A 213 1.32 3.65 20.06
N GLY A 214 2.43 3.06 19.59
CA GLY A 214 3.74 3.72 19.63
C GLY A 214 3.75 5.05 18.88
N VAL A 215 3.22 5.07 17.64
CA VAL A 215 3.12 6.31 16.85
C VAL A 215 2.17 7.32 17.49
N SER A 216 1.02 6.87 18.01
CA SER A 216 0.09 7.77 18.72
C SER A 216 0.76 8.45 19.90
N PHE A 217 1.60 7.74 20.65
CA PHE A 217 2.33 8.28 21.79
C PHE A 217 3.43 9.26 21.35
N LEU A 218 4.24 8.87 20.36
CA LEU A 218 5.31 9.71 19.82
C LEU A 218 4.75 11.00 19.20
N LEU A 219 3.60 10.95 18.52
CA LEU A 219 2.95 12.14 17.99
C LEU A 219 2.49 13.08 19.09
N LYS A 220 1.90 12.56 20.18
CA LYS A 220 1.52 13.37 21.35
C LYS A 220 2.73 14.08 21.96
N GLN A 221 3.85 13.38 22.16
CA GLN A 221 5.08 13.98 22.68
C GLN A 221 5.67 15.05 21.74
N ASN A 222 5.43 14.92 20.43
CA ASN A 222 5.97 15.82 19.42
C ASN A 222 4.98 16.89 18.94
N ASN A 223 3.91 17.18 19.70
CA ASN A 223 2.86 18.15 19.32
C ASN A 223 2.29 17.88 17.92
N ASN A 224 2.05 16.60 17.60
CA ASN A 224 1.59 16.10 16.30
C ASN A 224 2.50 16.42 15.10
N ASN A 225 3.77 16.75 15.35
CA ASN A 225 4.74 16.99 14.29
C ASN A 225 5.31 15.67 13.74
N LEU A 226 4.66 15.15 12.71
CA LEU A 226 5.03 13.90 12.04
C LEU A 226 6.47 13.90 11.50
N LYS A 227 6.95 15.07 11.04
CA LYS A 227 8.28 15.20 10.42
C LYS A 227 9.42 14.86 11.38
N LYS A 228 9.20 15.09 12.69
CA LYS A 228 10.18 14.70 13.73
C LYS A 228 10.41 13.18 13.81
N LEU A 229 9.53 12.37 13.23
CA LEU A 229 9.62 10.91 13.28
C LEU A 229 10.41 10.29 12.12
N GLU A 230 10.77 11.06 11.07
CA GLU A 230 11.45 10.53 9.86
C GLU A 230 12.83 9.91 10.15
N ASN A 231 13.52 10.40 11.17
CA ASN A 231 14.87 9.94 11.57
C ASN A 231 14.87 9.28 12.95
N SER A 232 13.69 8.89 13.45
CA SER A 232 13.60 8.22 14.73
C SER A 232 14.12 6.79 14.62
N ASN A 233 15.18 6.49 15.38
CA ASN A 233 15.71 5.13 15.56
C ASN A 233 15.13 4.45 16.82
N ILE A 234 14.01 4.96 17.34
CA ILE A 234 13.39 4.46 18.56
C ILE A 234 12.81 3.07 18.31
N ASN A 235 13.07 2.14 19.23
CA ASN A 235 12.49 0.81 19.21
C ASN A 235 11.05 0.86 19.75
N ASN A 236 10.11 0.31 18.98
CA ASN A 236 8.70 0.26 19.38
C ASN A 236 8.47 -0.40 20.76
N GLU A 237 9.24 -1.44 21.12
CA GLU A 237 9.04 -2.11 22.41
C GLU A 237 9.42 -1.22 23.60
N ILE A 238 10.38 -0.29 23.43
CA ILE A 238 10.70 0.71 24.45
C ILE A 238 9.52 1.67 24.64
N VAL A 239 8.96 2.15 23.52
CA VAL A 239 7.79 3.04 23.55
C VAL A 239 6.57 2.37 24.21
N LEU A 240 6.34 1.10 23.92
CA LEU A 240 5.23 0.36 24.53
C LEU A 240 5.40 0.22 26.05
N GLU A 241 6.62 0.06 26.54
CA GLU A 241 6.89 -0.02 27.97
C GLU A 241 6.63 1.32 28.67
N GLU A 242 7.05 2.43 28.06
CA GLU A 242 6.70 3.78 28.55
C GLU A 242 5.18 4.00 28.60
N ILE A 243 4.44 3.57 27.57
CA ILE A 243 2.98 3.68 27.55
C ILE A 243 2.36 2.88 28.71
N ARG A 244 2.87 1.66 29.00
CA ARG A 244 2.34 0.84 30.11
C ARG A 244 2.57 1.50 31.46
N GLN A 245 3.70 2.15 31.66
CA GLN A 245 4.02 2.85 32.92
C GLN A 245 3.17 4.09 33.16
N HIS A 246 2.67 4.74 32.11
CA HIS A 246 1.82 5.93 32.21
C HIS A 246 0.30 5.66 32.27
N GLU A 247 -0.15 4.45 31.91
CA GLU A 247 -1.57 4.07 31.81
C GLU A 247 -2.04 3.06 32.88
N LEU A 248 -1.09 2.51 33.65
CA LEU A 248 -1.31 1.76 34.90
C LEU A 248 -1.33 2.72 36.09
#